data_AF-A0A401QCL9-F1
#
_entry.id   AF-A0A401QCL9-F1
#
_cell.length_a   1.000
_cell.length_b   1.000
_cell.length_c   1.000
_cell.angle_alpha   90.00
_cell.angle_beta   90.00
_cell.angle_gamma   90.00
#
_symmetry.space_group_name_H-M   'P 1'
#
loop_
_entity.id
_entity.type
_entity.pdbx_description
1 polymer ?
#
loop_
_entity_poly.entity_id
_entity_poly.type
_entity_poly.pdbx_seq_one_letter_code
_entity_poly.pdbx_strand_id
1 'polypeptide(L)'
;EPMARPPLRSRKYQPSAQLEERVREALERVTGSPATPGWQETRLGEGERYHLLCDLAHELSHLVPNSQLHQMRTPGDLLHFYQQPTNADPFVFQELAHSELPQNLRITWVYEGSGARGGDGLNPG
;
A
#
# COMPACT_ATOMS: atom_id res chain seq x y z
N GLU A 1 7.26 17.78 26.94
CA GLU A 1 7.58 16.67 26.03
C GLU A 1 7.70 17.15 24.58
N PRO A 2 8.88 17.07 23.96
CA PRO A 2 9.01 17.29 22.53
C PRO A 2 8.30 16.16 21.77
N MET A 3 7.44 16.50 20.81
CA MET A 3 6.76 15.50 19.98
C MET A 3 7.80 14.78 19.11
N ALA A 4 8.04 13.49 19.41
CA ALA A 4 8.91 12.64 18.62
C ALA A 4 8.27 12.36 17.25
N ARG A 5 9.10 12.37 16.19
CA ARG A 5 8.63 12.05 14.83
C ARG A 5 8.21 10.58 14.77
N PRO A 6 7.01 10.24 14.26
CA PRO A 6 6.61 8.85 14.09
C PRO A 6 7.47 8.15 13.03
N PRO A 7 7.63 6.83 13.12
CA PRO A 7 8.38 6.05 12.13
C PRO A 7 7.71 6.13 10.75
N LEU A 8 8.53 6.11 9.68
CA LEU A 8 8.04 6.07 8.31
C LEU A 8 7.33 4.74 8.05
N ARG A 9 6.15 4.80 7.44
CA ARG A 9 5.38 3.59 7.06
C ARG A 9 5.86 3.08 5.71
N SER A 10 6.00 1.76 5.61
CA SER A 10 6.21 1.09 4.34
C SER A 10 4.98 1.29 3.44
N ARG A 11 5.20 1.43 2.13
CA ARG A 11 4.12 1.49 1.12
C ARG A 11 3.70 0.10 0.61
N LYS A 12 4.26 -0.97 1.19
CA LYS A 12 3.94 -2.35 0.79
C LYS A 12 2.49 -2.62 1.16
N TYR A 13 1.73 -3.10 0.20
CA TYR A 13 0.35 -3.48 0.37
C TYR A 13 0.09 -4.83 -0.31
N GLN A 14 -0.51 -5.74 0.44
CA GLN A 14 -0.97 -7.04 -0.06
C GLN A 14 -2.47 -7.17 0.22
N PRO A 15 -3.27 -7.56 -0.78
CA PRO A 15 -4.71 -7.74 -0.61
C PRO A 15 -4.98 -8.88 0.38
N SER A 16 -5.86 -8.63 1.35
CA SER A 16 -6.39 -9.69 2.21
C SER A 16 -7.42 -10.53 1.46
N ALA A 17 -7.50 -11.84 1.76
CA ALA A 17 -8.52 -12.72 1.18
C ALA A 17 -9.97 -12.26 1.47
N GLN A 18 -10.17 -11.51 2.56
CA GLN A 18 -11.47 -10.96 2.99
C GLN A 18 -11.71 -9.53 2.52
N LEU A 19 -11.00 -9.05 1.48
CA LEU A 19 -11.11 -7.66 1.02
C LEU A 19 -12.56 -7.26 0.67
N GLU A 20 -13.29 -8.13 -0.02
CA GLU A 20 -14.69 -7.89 -0.39
C GLU A 20 -15.59 -7.72 0.84
N GLU A 21 -15.43 -8.59 1.84
CA GLU A 21 -16.20 -8.52 3.09
C GLU A 21 -15.89 -7.22 3.84
N ARG A 22 -14.62 -6.82 3.92
CA ARG A 22 -14.22 -5.57 4.58
C ARG A 22 -14.76 -4.33 3.89
N VAL A 23 -14.69 -4.27 2.57
CA VAL A 23 -15.25 -3.15 1.79
C VAL A 23 -16.77 -3.11 1.94
N ARG A 24 -17.43 -4.26 1.95
CA ARG A 24 -18.87 -4.35 2.19
C ARG A 24 -19.25 -3.86 3.59
N GLU A 25 -18.56 -4.33 4.64
CA GLU A 25 -18.82 -3.91 6.02
C GLU A 25 -18.59 -2.40 6.20
N ALA A 26 -17.56 -1.84 5.57
CA ALA A 26 -17.30 -0.41 5.57
C ALA A 26 -18.41 0.36 4.84
N LEU A 27 -18.90 -0.16 3.72
CA LEU A 27 -20.03 0.43 3.00
C LEU A 27 -21.30 0.43 3.85
N GLU A 28 -21.62 -0.68 4.49
CA GLU A 28 -22.79 -0.82 5.36
C GLU A 28 -22.71 0.13 6.57
N ARG A 29 -21.50 0.37 7.12
CA ARG A 29 -21.26 1.38 8.17
C ARG A 29 -21.50 2.81 7.70
N VAL A 30 -21.05 3.16 6.50
CA VAL A 30 -21.16 4.52 5.95
C VAL A 30 -22.59 4.83 5.49
N THR A 31 -23.23 3.89 4.80
CA THR A 31 -24.59 4.05 4.27
C THR A 31 -25.68 3.77 5.31
N GLY A 32 -25.35 3.07 6.40
CA GLY A 32 -26.29 2.69 7.45
C GLY A 32 -27.36 1.69 7.01
N SER A 33 -27.20 1.09 5.82
CA SER A 33 -28.13 0.12 5.23
C SER A 33 -27.36 -1.12 4.77
N PRO A 34 -27.99 -2.31 4.80
CA PRO A 34 -27.36 -3.53 4.30
C PRO A 34 -27.07 -3.42 2.81
N ALA A 35 -25.94 -3.99 2.37
CA ALA A 35 -25.54 -3.94 0.97
C ALA A 35 -26.56 -4.68 0.09
N THR A 36 -27.07 -4.00 -0.93
CA THR A 36 -27.98 -4.57 -1.93
C THR A 36 -27.24 -5.48 -2.92
N PRO A 37 -27.92 -6.43 -3.59
CA PRO A 37 -27.32 -7.12 -4.72
C PRO A 37 -26.98 -6.09 -5.81
N GLY A 38 -25.69 -5.96 -6.15
CA GLY A 38 -25.19 -4.90 -7.04
C GLY A 38 -24.56 -3.68 -6.34
N TRP A 39 -24.29 -3.77 -5.03
CA TRP A 39 -23.65 -2.69 -4.27
C TRP A 39 -22.33 -2.19 -4.90
N GLN A 40 -21.59 -3.06 -5.61
CA GLN A 40 -20.33 -2.69 -6.27
C GLN A 40 -20.49 -1.65 -7.38
N GLU A 41 -21.64 -1.62 -8.05
CA GLU A 41 -21.92 -0.72 -9.18
C GLU A 41 -22.65 0.56 -8.74
N THR A 42 -23.07 0.61 -7.48
CA THR A 42 -23.82 1.73 -6.93
C THR A 42 -22.89 2.94 -6.81
N ARG A 43 -23.30 4.09 -7.38
CA ARG A 43 -22.53 5.33 -7.26
C ARG A 43 -22.61 5.85 -5.83
N LEU A 44 -21.45 6.12 -5.25
CA LEU A 44 -21.34 6.70 -3.91
C LEU A 44 -21.58 8.22 -3.99
N GLY A 45 -22.33 8.76 -3.03
CA GLY A 45 -22.35 10.20 -2.79
C GLY A 45 -20.97 10.71 -2.38
N GLU A 46 -20.71 12.01 -2.56
CA GLU A 46 -19.39 12.58 -2.28
C GLU A 46 -18.98 12.47 -0.80
N GLY A 47 -19.95 12.62 0.12
CA GLY A 47 -19.73 12.41 1.56
C GLY A 47 -19.47 10.94 1.91
N GLU A 48 -20.28 10.02 1.37
CA GLU A 48 -20.13 8.58 1.59
C GLU A 48 -18.78 8.08 1.05
N ARG A 49 -18.38 8.55 -0.14
CA ARG A 49 -17.08 8.25 -0.73
C ARG A 49 -15.94 8.69 0.18
N TYR A 50 -16.00 9.89 0.74
CA TYR A 50 -14.97 10.38 1.65
C TYR A 50 -14.84 9.49 2.89
N HIS A 51 -15.96 9.20 3.55
CA HIS A 51 -15.96 8.35 4.73
C HIS A 51 -15.47 6.93 4.44
N LEU A 52 -15.92 6.33 3.33
CA LEU A 52 -15.49 5.01 2.91
C LEU A 52 -13.98 4.95 2.63
N LEU A 53 -13.44 5.96 1.94
CA LEU A 53 -12.00 6.06 1.68
C LEU A 53 -11.19 6.20 2.98
N CYS A 54 -11.66 6.99 3.93
CA CYS A 54 -11.00 7.17 5.22
C CYS A 54 -11.00 5.87 6.04
N ASP A 55 -12.15 5.19 6.12
CA ASP A 55 -12.27 3.91 6.84
C ASP A 55 -11.34 2.86 6.23
N LEU A 56 -11.40 2.67 4.91
CA LEU A 56 -10.54 1.71 4.20
C LEU A 56 -9.05 2.06 4.35
N ALA A 57 -8.69 3.33 4.28
CA ALA A 57 -7.30 3.75 4.46
C ALA A 57 -6.78 3.46 5.87
N HIS A 58 -7.62 3.61 6.89
CA HIS A 58 -7.26 3.26 8.26
C HIS A 58 -7.13 1.74 8.42
N GLU A 59 -8.11 1.00 7.90
CA GLU A 59 -8.25 -0.44 8.02
C GLU A 59 -7.21 -1.25 7.24
N LEU A 60 -6.82 -0.77 6.05
CA LEU A 60 -5.87 -1.43 5.15
C LEU A 60 -4.48 -0.79 5.22
N SER A 61 -4.34 0.33 5.95
CA SER A 61 -3.11 1.14 5.97
C SER A 61 -2.57 1.49 4.58
N HIS A 62 -3.45 1.53 3.59
CA HIS A 62 -3.16 1.83 2.19
C HIS A 62 -4.09 2.93 1.70
N LEU A 63 -3.51 4.06 1.28
CA LEU A 63 -4.25 5.26 0.87
C LEU A 63 -4.36 5.30 -0.65
N VAL A 64 -5.53 5.70 -1.15
CA VAL A 64 -5.72 6.00 -2.58
C VAL A 64 -4.98 7.30 -2.93
N PRO A 65 -4.11 7.30 -3.95
CA PRO A 65 -3.45 8.50 -4.43
C PRO A 65 -4.43 9.56 -4.96
N ASN A 66 -4.10 10.84 -4.77
CA ASN A 66 -4.93 11.95 -5.26
C ASN A 66 -5.22 11.89 -6.76
N SER A 67 -4.28 11.37 -7.55
CA SER A 67 -4.43 11.18 -9.00
C SER A 67 -5.53 10.17 -9.36
N GLN A 68 -5.87 9.23 -8.46
CA GLN A 68 -6.85 8.17 -8.70
C GLN A 68 -8.18 8.41 -7.99
N LEU A 69 -8.29 9.41 -7.09
CA LEU A 69 -9.53 9.73 -6.38
C LEU A 69 -10.73 10.01 -7.31
N HIS A 70 -10.49 10.62 -8.47
CA HIS A 70 -11.55 10.92 -9.44
C HIS A 70 -12.12 9.67 -10.13
N GLN A 71 -11.38 8.56 -10.08
CA GLN A 71 -11.73 7.25 -10.64
C GLN A 71 -12.50 6.39 -9.63
N MET A 72 -12.36 6.66 -8.33
CA MET A 72 -13.07 5.94 -7.26
C MET A 72 -14.51 6.45 -7.11
N ARG A 73 -15.40 6.03 -8.01
CA ARG A 73 -16.82 6.48 -8.02
C ARG A 73 -17.77 5.42 -7.47
N THR A 74 -17.38 4.17 -7.57
CA THR A 74 -18.15 3.02 -7.12
C THR A 74 -17.32 2.17 -6.15
N PRO A 75 -17.96 1.39 -5.27
CA PRO A 75 -17.25 0.42 -4.43
C PRO A 75 -16.50 -0.63 -5.25
N GLY A 76 -16.96 -0.95 -6.46
CA GLY A 76 -16.26 -1.82 -7.40
C GLY A 76 -14.92 -1.24 -7.88
N ASP A 77 -14.86 0.06 -8.16
CA ASP A 77 -13.60 0.74 -8.51
C ASP A 77 -12.58 0.64 -7.36
N LEU A 78 -13.05 0.83 -6.12
CA LEU A 78 -12.24 0.69 -4.91
C LEU A 78 -11.76 -0.75 -4.73
N LEU A 79 -12.65 -1.72 -4.91
CA LEU A 79 -12.31 -3.13 -4.81
C LEU A 79 -11.21 -3.49 -5.82
N HIS A 80 -11.38 -3.09 -7.08
CA HIS A 80 -10.40 -3.32 -8.13
C HIS A 80 -9.04 -2.68 -7.79
N PHE A 81 -9.04 -1.47 -7.24
CA PHE A 81 -7.82 -0.80 -6.78
C PHE A 81 -7.12 -1.59 -5.66
N TYR A 82 -7.85 -1.97 -4.60
CA TYR A 82 -7.29 -2.70 -3.47
C TYR A 82 -7.01 -4.18 -3.77
N GLN A 83 -7.49 -4.74 -4.87
CA GLN A 83 -7.08 -6.07 -5.32
C GLN A 83 -5.67 -6.08 -5.92
N GLN A 84 -5.18 -4.94 -6.40
CA GLN A 84 -3.84 -4.85 -6.98
C GLN A 84 -2.78 -4.74 -5.86
N PRO A 85 -1.88 -5.74 -5.71
CA PRO A 85 -0.81 -5.65 -4.74
C PRO A 85 0.13 -4.51 -5.12
N THR A 86 0.49 -3.68 -4.14
CA THR A 86 1.51 -2.66 -4.33
C THR A 86 2.77 -3.10 -3.60
N ASN A 87 3.78 -3.52 -4.36
CA ASN A 87 5.11 -3.65 -3.80
C ASN A 87 5.58 -2.23 -3.48
N ALA A 88 5.95 -1.93 -2.22
CA ALA A 88 6.77 -0.74 -2.00
C ALA A 88 8.00 -0.93 -2.84
N ASP A 89 8.33 0.08 -3.66
CA ASP A 89 9.51 0.13 -4.52
C ASP A 89 10.64 -0.68 -3.87
N PRO A 90 10.85 -1.95 -4.25
CA PRO A 90 12.18 -2.47 -4.08
C PRO A 90 12.99 -1.53 -4.96
N PHE A 91 13.98 -0.86 -4.37
CA PHE A 91 15.04 -0.30 -5.21
C PHE A 91 15.38 -1.39 -6.24
N VAL A 92 15.44 -1.06 -7.54
CA VAL A 92 15.64 -2.05 -8.62
C VAL A 92 16.75 -3.07 -8.26
N PHE A 93 17.74 -2.61 -7.51
CA PHE A 93 18.79 -3.42 -6.91
C PHE A 93 18.33 -4.49 -5.91
N GLN A 94 17.41 -4.19 -4.99
CA GLN A 94 16.85 -5.16 -4.07
C GLN A 94 16.13 -6.28 -4.84
N GLU A 95 15.38 -5.97 -5.89
CA GLU A 95 14.76 -6.99 -6.75
C GLU A 95 15.82 -7.87 -7.45
N LEU A 96 16.87 -7.26 -8.00
CA LEU A 96 18.01 -7.96 -8.60
C LEU A 96 18.75 -8.86 -7.60
N ALA A 97 18.93 -8.42 -6.36
CA ALA A 97 19.61 -9.19 -5.32
C ALA A 97 18.81 -10.40 -4.83
N HIS A 98 17.48 -10.37 -4.92
CA HIS A 98 16.61 -11.52 -4.59
C HIS A 98 16.39 -12.46 -5.79
N SER A 99 16.88 -12.08 -6.98
CA SER A 99 16.80 -12.91 -8.19
C SER A 99 17.94 -13.94 -8.21
N GLU A 100 17.76 -15.06 -8.93
CA GLU A 100 18.83 -16.05 -9.12
C GLU A 100 19.95 -15.46 -9.98
N LEU A 101 20.97 -14.92 -9.32
CA LEU A 101 22.16 -14.40 -9.99
C LEU A 101 23.07 -15.57 -10.42
N PRO A 102 23.62 -15.55 -11.64
CA PRO A 102 24.57 -16.55 -12.06
C PRO A 102 25.84 -16.48 -11.20
N GLN A 103 26.48 -17.62 -10.93
CA GLN A 103 27.57 -17.74 -9.95
C GLN A 103 28.79 -16.84 -10.21
N ASN A 104 28.96 -16.38 -11.45
CA ASN A 104 30.03 -15.47 -11.87
C ASN A 104 29.68 -13.98 -11.73
N LEU A 105 28.49 -13.63 -11.24
CA LEU A 105 28.03 -12.26 -11.14
C LEU A 105 27.94 -11.85 -9.66
N ARG A 106 28.72 -10.82 -9.30
CA ARG A 106 28.71 -10.19 -7.97
C ARG A 106 28.37 -8.72 -8.16
N ILE A 107 27.36 -8.23 -7.44
CA ILE A 107 26.99 -6.81 -7.44
C ILE A 107 27.28 -6.23 -6.07
N THR A 108 28.07 -5.16 -6.01
CA THR A 108 28.45 -4.46 -4.77
C THR A 108 27.84 -3.07 -4.78
N TRP A 109 27.27 -2.66 -3.64
CA TRP A 109 26.62 -1.36 -3.52
C TRP A 109 27.52 -0.35 -2.78
N VAL A 110 27.82 0.78 -3.41
CA VAL A 110 28.53 1.91 -2.80
C VAL A 110 27.63 3.14 -2.90
N TYR A 111 27.07 3.58 -1.77
CA TYR A 111 26.36 4.86 -1.68
C TYR A 111 27.38 5.98 -1.51
N GLU A 112 27.63 6.76 -2.56
CA GLU A 112 28.41 8.00 -2.45
C GLU A 112 27.50 9.13 -1.95
N GLY A 113 27.19 9.08 -0.66
CA GLY A 113 26.31 10.01 0.03
C GLY A 113 26.87 10.40 1.39
N SER A 114 27.80 11.36 1.38
CA SER A 114 28.26 12.19 2.51
C SER A 114 28.53 11.51 3.87
N GLY A 115 29.81 11.20 4.11
CA GLY A 115 30.53 11.56 5.34
C GLY A 115 30.05 10.99 6.68
N ALA A 116 30.46 9.75 7.00
CA ALA A 116 30.82 9.39 8.38
C ALA A 116 31.89 8.29 8.36
N ARG A 117 32.97 8.54 9.10
CA ARG A 117 34.14 7.67 9.27
C ARG A 117 33.79 6.34 9.94
N GLY A 118 34.47 5.27 9.50
CA GLY A 118 34.70 4.00 10.22
C GLY A 118 33.54 3.02 10.12
N GLY A 119 33.72 1.74 9.86
CA GLY A 119 34.92 0.90 9.77
C GLY A 119 34.45 -0.54 9.53
N ASP A 120 35.36 -1.34 9.01
CA ASP A 120 35.36 -2.80 8.99
C ASP A 120 34.30 -3.52 8.14
N GLY A 121 34.79 -4.00 7.00
CA GLY A 121 34.15 -5.03 6.20
C GLY A 121 34.07 -6.34 6.96
N LEU A 122 32.89 -6.94 6.96
CA LEU A 122 32.67 -8.33 7.28
C LEU A 122 32.30 -9.05 5.98
N ASN A 123 33.25 -9.84 5.48
CA ASN A 123 33.05 -10.85 4.45
C ASN A 123 32.61 -12.15 5.16
N PRO A 124 31.61 -12.91 4.68
CA PRO A 124 31.13 -14.11 5.36
C PRO A 124 32.01 -15.33 5.03
N GLY A 125 32.15 -16.22 6.02
CA GLY A 125 32.59 -17.61 5.81
C GLY A 125 31.42 -18.50 5.45
#